data_AF-A0A4C1SBS0-F1
#
_entry.id   AF-A0A4C1SBS0-F1
#
_cell.length_a   1.000
_cell.length_b   1.000
_cell.length_c   1.000
_cell.angle_alpha   90.00
_cell.angle_beta   90.00
_cell.angle_gamma   90.00
#
_symmetry.space_group_name_H-M   'P 1'
#
loop_
_entity.id
_entity.type
_entity.pdbx_description
1 polymer ?
#
loop_
_entity_poly.entity_id
_entity_poly.type
_entity_poly.pdbx_seq_one_letter_code
_entity_poly.pdbx_strand_id
1 'polypeptide(L)'
;MANHGNRARHTEEVDNKINYVQCDGLEKHRALAKQAAENALRVAKGESPIPEEEVLKQFRPFPVPPRLNATISSGQINTYSQHISQFCSQPLAKLFITQTLQNAKEAKDTK
;
A
#
# COMPACT_ATOMS: atom_id res chain seq x y z
N MET A 1 16.82 22.53 17.90
CA MET A 1 16.54 21.07 17.83
C MET A 1 15.12 20.77 18.33
N ALA A 2 14.08 21.22 17.61
CA ALA A 2 12.68 21.02 18.02
C ALA A 2 11.78 20.93 16.79
N ASN A 3 11.72 19.75 16.13
CA ASN A 3 10.73 19.55 15.05
C ASN A 3 10.39 18.08 14.73
N HIS A 4 10.94 17.09 15.43
CA HIS A 4 10.71 15.69 15.06
C HIS A 4 9.35 15.15 15.57
N GLY A 5 8.86 15.62 16.72
CA GLY A 5 7.58 15.18 17.29
C GLY A 5 6.32 15.67 16.57
N ASN A 6 6.37 16.82 15.89
CA ASN A 6 5.24 17.29 15.07
C ASN A 6 5.17 16.56 13.71
N ARG A 7 6.33 16.17 13.16
CA ARG A 7 6.40 15.47 11.88
C ARG A 7 5.85 14.05 11.97
N ALA A 8 6.19 13.32 13.04
CA ALA A 8 5.72 11.95 13.26
C ALA A 8 4.19 11.85 13.40
N ARG A 9 3.56 12.76 14.15
CA ARG A 9 2.09 12.80 14.34
C ARG A 9 1.34 13.12 13.04
N HIS A 10 1.88 14.01 12.22
CA HIS A 10 1.26 14.33 10.92
C HIS A 10 1.37 13.14 9.95
N THR A 11 2.47 12.40 9.93
CA THR A 11 2.59 11.21 9.09
C THR A 11 1.60 10.11 9.50
N GLU A 12 1.41 9.86 10.81
CA GLU A 12 0.44 8.88 11.30
C GLU A 12 -1.01 9.23 10.94
N GLU A 13 -1.39 10.52 11.05
CA GLU A 13 -2.74 10.96 10.69
C GLU A 13 -3.02 10.79 9.18
N VAL A 14 -2.00 11.00 8.36
CA VAL A 14 -2.07 10.88 6.91
C VAL A 14 -2.19 9.42 6.48
N ASP A 15 -1.41 8.53 7.09
CA ASP A 15 -1.49 7.08 6.83
C ASP A 15 -2.84 6.50 7.27
N ASN A 16 -3.37 6.93 8.42
CA ASN A 16 -4.71 6.53 8.86
C ASN A 16 -5.81 7.00 7.89
N LYS A 17 -5.70 8.20 7.32
CA LYS A 17 -6.66 8.71 6.33
C LYS A 17 -6.59 7.93 5.01
N ILE A 18 -5.40 7.57 4.53
CA ILE A 18 -5.25 6.71 3.34
C ILE A 18 -5.89 5.35 3.61
N ASN A 19 -5.57 4.74 4.75
CA ASN A 19 -6.06 3.42 5.11
C ASN A 19 -7.59 3.40 5.23
N TYR A 20 -8.17 4.43 5.86
CA TYR A 20 -9.62 4.59 5.98
C TYR A 20 -10.35 4.67 4.63
N VAL A 21 -9.83 5.47 3.69
CA VAL A 21 -10.42 5.59 2.34
C VAL A 21 -10.28 4.29 1.55
N GLN A 22 -9.14 3.59 1.70
CA GLN A 22 -8.89 2.31 1.05
C GLN A 22 -9.79 1.19 1.61
N CYS A 23 -10.03 1.17 2.93
CA CYS A 23 -10.92 0.22 3.60
C CYS A 23 -12.37 0.38 3.14
N ASP A 24 -12.91 1.59 3.10
CA ASP A 24 -14.29 1.86 2.67
C ASP A 24 -14.52 1.42 1.19
N GLY A 25 -13.56 1.67 0.31
CA GLY A 25 -13.61 1.20 -1.08
C GLY A 25 -13.60 -0.34 -1.20
N LEU A 26 -12.77 -1.00 -0.40
CA LEU A 26 -12.70 -2.47 -0.35
C LEU A 26 -13.98 -3.08 0.24
N GLU A 27 -14.56 -2.45 1.25
CA GLU A 27 -15.82 -2.86 1.89
C GLU A 27 -17.00 -2.75 0.92
N LYS A 28 -17.07 -1.66 0.13
CA LYS A 28 -18.05 -1.52 -0.95
C LYS A 28 -17.94 -2.63 -1.98
N HIS A 29 -16.73 -2.90 -2.48
CA HIS A 29 -16.51 -3.98 -3.45
C HIS A 29 -16.91 -5.35 -2.88
N ARG A 30 -16.59 -5.60 -1.61
CA ARG A 30 -16.97 -6.83 -0.90
C ARG A 30 -18.50 -6.95 -0.75
N ALA A 31 -19.20 -5.86 -0.43
CA ALA A 31 -20.65 -5.85 -0.30
C ALA A 31 -21.35 -6.15 -1.62
N LEU A 32 -20.91 -5.54 -2.72
CA LEU A 32 -21.43 -5.80 -4.06
C LEU A 32 -21.18 -7.25 -4.51
N ALA A 33 -20.00 -7.80 -4.24
CA ALA A 33 -19.70 -9.20 -4.56
C ALA A 33 -20.59 -10.19 -3.78
N LYS A 34 -20.86 -9.92 -2.51
CA LYS A 34 -21.82 -10.72 -1.71
C LYS A 34 -23.24 -10.61 -2.26
N GLN A 35 -23.67 -9.41 -2.64
CA GLN A 35 -24.98 -9.15 -3.21
C GLN A 35 -25.19 -9.92 -4.53
N ALA A 36 -24.16 -9.95 -5.39
CA ALA A 36 -24.21 -10.70 -6.64
C ALA A 36 -24.42 -12.21 -6.40
N ALA A 37 -23.76 -12.77 -5.39
CA ALA A 37 -23.94 -14.17 -5.00
C ALA A 37 -25.34 -14.45 -4.43
N GLU A 38 -25.88 -13.56 -3.60
CA GLU A 38 -27.26 -13.69 -3.10
C GLU A 38 -28.30 -13.56 -4.21
N ASN A 39 -28.12 -12.61 -5.13
CA ASN A 39 -29.02 -12.43 -6.27
C ASN A 39 -29.05 -13.68 -7.17
N ALA A 40 -27.92 -14.35 -7.38
CA ALA A 40 -27.87 -15.62 -8.10
C ALA A 40 -28.73 -16.72 -7.43
N LEU A 41 -28.73 -16.76 -6.09
CA LEU A 41 -29.58 -17.68 -5.32
C LEU A 41 -31.07 -17.29 -5.36
N ARG A 42 -31.40 -16.00 -5.35
CA ARG A 42 -32.79 -15.51 -5.46
C ARG A 42 -33.39 -15.82 -6.83
N VAL A 43 -32.64 -15.57 -7.90
CA VAL A 43 -33.05 -15.91 -9.27
C VAL A 43 -33.30 -17.41 -9.40
N ALA A 44 -32.44 -18.26 -8.81
CA ALA A 44 -32.64 -19.71 -8.80
C ALA A 44 -33.90 -20.15 -8.03
N LYS A 45 -34.36 -19.35 -7.05
CA LYS A 45 -35.62 -19.56 -6.31
C LYS A 45 -36.85 -18.91 -6.97
N GLY A 46 -36.68 -18.21 -8.10
CA GLY A 46 -37.75 -17.50 -8.79
C GLY A 46 -38.12 -16.14 -8.19
N GLU A 47 -37.29 -15.60 -7.29
CA GLU A 47 -37.47 -14.26 -6.72
C GLU A 47 -36.72 -13.21 -7.55
N SER A 48 -37.25 -11.98 -7.57
CA SER A 48 -36.59 -10.87 -8.26
C SER A 48 -35.28 -10.49 -7.56
N PRO A 49 -34.18 -10.25 -8.30
CA PRO A 49 -32.92 -9.81 -7.73
C PRO A 49 -33.07 -8.43 -7.07
N ILE A 50 -32.34 -8.21 -5.97
CA ILE A 50 -32.32 -6.91 -5.29
C ILE A 50 -31.48 -5.95 -6.14
N PRO A 51 -31.98 -4.73 -6.43
CA PRO A 51 -31.23 -3.74 -7.18
C PRO A 51 -29.95 -3.31 -6.46
N GLU A 52 -28.86 -3.23 -7.21
CA GLU A 52 -27.56 -2.78 -6.68
C GLU A 52 -27.62 -1.37 -6.09
N GLU A 53 -28.53 -0.51 -6.57
CA GLU A 53 -28.77 0.82 -6.01
C GLU A 53 -29.18 0.82 -4.54
N GLU A 54 -29.86 -0.21 -4.05
CA GLU A 54 -30.28 -0.26 -2.63
C GLU A 54 -29.10 -0.53 -1.70
N VAL A 55 -28.15 -1.35 -2.15
CA VAL A 55 -26.90 -1.60 -1.43
C VAL A 55 -26.00 -0.37 -1.51
N LEU A 56 -25.90 0.27 -2.67
CA LEU A 56 -25.11 1.49 -2.85
C LEU A 56 -25.61 2.67 -2.00
N LYS A 57 -26.92 2.77 -1.73
CA LYS A 57 -27.50 3.79 -0.84
C LYS A 57 -26.98 3.70 0.60
N GLN A 58 -26.53 2.53 1.05
CA GLN A 58 -25.92 2.35 2.38
C GLN A 58 -24.49 2.93 2.43
N PHE A 59 -23.85 3.08 1.28
CA PHE A 59 -22.49 3.58 1.12
C PHE A 59 -22.49 5.00 0.56
N ARG A 60 -22.75 5.99 1.43
CA ARG A 60 -22.69 7.40 1.00
C ARG A 60 -21.26 7.77 0.56
N PRO A 61 -21.07 8.44 -0.59
CA PRO A 61 -19.76 8.93 -1.00
C PRO A 61 -19.22 9.91 0.04
N PHE A 62 -18.13 9.57 0.70
CA PHE A 62 -17.42 10.52 1.55
C PHE A 62 -16.80 11.62 0.67
N PRO A 63 -16.84 12.89 1.12
CA PRO A 63 -16.16 13.96 0.40
C PRO A 63 -14.67 13.62 0.30
N VAL A 64 -14.14 13.67 -0.91
CA VAL A 64 -12.73 13.37 -1.17
C VAL A 64 -11.87 14.29 -0.31
N PRO A 65 -10.95 13.76 0.51
CA PRO A 65 -10.06 14.59 1.30
C PRO A 65 -9.29 15.55 0.38
N PRO A 66 -9.21 16.85 0.69
CA PRO A 66 -8.64 17.87 -0.21
C PRO A 66 -7.15 17.64 -0.57
N ARG A 67 -6.48 16.72 0.13
CA ARG A 67 -5.06 16.37 -0.08
C ARG A 67 -4.83 14.91 -0.47
N LEU A 68 -5.88 14.16 -0.84
CA LEU A 68 -5.78 12.73 -1.13
C LEU A 68 -4.64 12.39 -2.10
N ASN A 69 -4.58 13.04 -3.27
CA ASN A 69 -3.54 12.76 -4.27
C ASN A 69 -2.13 13.07 -3.76
N ALA A 70 -1.95 14.22 -3.10
CA ALA A 70 -0.65 14.60 -2.54
C ALA A 70 -0.19 13.61 -1.45
N THR A 71 -1.15 13.16 -0.64
CA THR A 71 -0.97 12.16 0.41
C THR A 71 -0.58 10.80 -0.18
N ILE A 72 -1.27 10.31 -1.21
CA ILE A 72 -0.92 9.05 -1.90
C ILE A 72 0.47 9.13 -2.51
N SER A 73 0.78 10.20 -3.25
CA SER A 73 2.11 10.38 -3.85
C SER A 73 3.20 10.43 -2.78
N SER A 74 2.94 11.05 -1.62
CA SER A 74 3.90 11.08 -0.51
C SER A 74 4.15 9.69 0.08
N GLY A 75 3.11 8.87 0.22
CA GLY A 75 3.23 7.48 0.68
C GLY A 75 4.02 6.62 -0.31
N GLN A 76 3.76 6.77 -1.61
CA GLN A 76 4.53 6.08 -2.65
C GLN A 76 6.02 6.45 -2.60
N ILE A 77 6.34 7.75 -2.52
CA ILE A 77 7.72 8.23 -2.39
C ILE A 77 8.38 7.66 -1.14
N ASN A 78 7.67 7.63 -0.01
CA ASN A 78 8.18 7.07 1.24
C ASN A 78 8.51 5.57 1.11
N THR A 79 7.60 4.79 0.51
CA THR A 79 7.81 3.36 0.28
C THR A 79 9.01 3.11 -0.65
N TYR A 80 9.13 3.87 -1.74
CA TYR A 80 10.30 3.76 -2.62
C TYR A 80 11.60 4.10 -1.89
N SER A 81 11.60 5.15 -1.08
CA SER A 81 12.76 5.52 -0.26
C SER A 81 13.16 4.38 0.68
N GLN A 82 12.19 3.77 1.38
CA GLN A 82 12.45 2.65 2.29
C GLN A 82 13.01 1.43 1.55
N HIS A 83 12.42 1.07 0.40
CA HIS A 83 12.90 -0.05 -0.41
C HIS A 83 14.32 0.18 -0.92
N ILE A 84 14.64 1.40 -1.37
CA ILE A 84 16.01 1.74 -1.78
C ILE A 84 16.97 1.57 -0.59
N SER A 85 16.63 2.12 0.58
CA SER A 85 17.48 2.00 1.77
C SER A 85 17.69 0.54 2.21
N GLN A 86 16.65 -0.29 2.15
CA GLN A 86 16.74 -1.72 2.47
C GLN A 86 17.58 -2.49 1.44
N PHE A 87 17.41 -2.16 0.15
CA PHE A 87 18.06 -2.89 -0.94
C PHE A 87 19.53 -2.55 -1.11
N CYS A 88 20.00 -1.34 -0.79
CA CYS A 88 21.40 -0.94 -0.99
C CYS A 88 22.42 -1.73 -0.14
N SER A 89 22.00 -2.30 0.99
CA SER A 89 22.89 -2.98 1.94
C SER A 89 23.52 -4.27 1.37
N GLN A 90 22.69 -5.14 0.78
CA GLN A 90 23.11 -6.43 0.23
C GLN A 90 24.10 -6.35 -0.95
N PRO A 91 23.83 -5.60 -2.04
CA PRO A 91 24.73 -5.53 -3.18
C PRO A 91 26.06 -4.88 -2.81
N LEU A 92 26.05 -3.91 -1.89
CA LEU A 92 27.27 -3.30 -1.38
C LEU A 92 28.11 -4.29 -0.56
N ALA A 93 27.49 -5.07 0.31
CA ALA A 93 28.18 -6.13 1.04
C ALA A 93 28.81 -7.17 0.08
N LYS A 94 28.07 -7.58 -0.96
CA LYS A 94 28.60 -8.49 -2.00
C LYS A 94 29.80 -7.88 -2.72
N LEU A 95 29.72 -6.61 -3.10
CA LEU A 95 30.82 -5.89 -3.75
C LEU A 95 32.10 -5.90 -2.88
N PHE A 96 31.98 -5.56 -1.59
CA PHE A 96 33.13 -5.57 -0.68
C PHE A 96 33.75 -6.95 -0.48
N ILE A 97 32.92 -8.00 -0.37
CA ILE A 97 33.39 -9.39 -0.29
C ILE A 97 34.12 -9.78 -1.58
N THR A 98 33.54 -9.49 -2.75
CA THR A 98 34.20 -9.80 -4.02
C THR A 98 35.52 -9.05 -4.19
N GLN A 99 35.57 -7.77 -3.81
CA GLN A 99 36.80 -6.97 -3.89
C GLN A 99 37.91 -7.54 -3.00
N THR A 100 37.59 -7.91 -1.76
CA THR A 100 38.57 -8.51 -0.84
C THR A 100 39.09 -9.86 -1.33
N LEU A 101 38.22 -10.70 -1.89
CA LEU A 101 38.62 -11.97 -2.50
C LEU A 101 39.48 -11.77 -3.76
N GLN A 102 39.13 -10.80 -4.60
CA GLN A 102 39.89 -10.44 -5.81
C GLN A 102 41.30 -10.00 -5.44
N ASN A 103 41.44 -9.07 -4.49
CA ASN A 103 42.73 -8.58 -4.02
C ASN A 103 43.58 -9.72 -3.40
N ALA A 104 42.96 -10.63 -2.66
CA ALA A 104 43.65 -11.79 -2.08
C ALA A 104 44.16 -12.77 -3.15
N LYS A 105 43.45 -12.90 -4.27
CA LYS A 105 43.90 -13.72 -5.41
C LYS A 105 45.10 -13.08 -6.10
N GLU A 106 45.01 -11.79 -6.43
CA GLU A 106 46.10 -11.05 -7.11
C GLU A 106 47.39 -11.02 -6.27
N ALA A 107 47.26 -10.91 -4.94
CA ALA A 107 48.41 -11.01 -4.02
C ALA A 107 49.10 -12.39 -4.03
N LYS A 108 48.38 -13.47 -4.38
CA LYS A 108 48.96 -14.82 -4.49
C LYS A 108 49.64 -15.08 -5.83
N ASP A 109 49.16 -14.48 -6.91
CA ASP A 109 49.74 -14.66 -8.26
C ASP A 109 51.05 -13.86 -8.45
N THR A 110 51.36 -12.91 -7.56
CA THR A 110 52.56 -12.05 -7.64
C THR A 110 53.74 -12.56 -6.79
N LYS A 111 53.67 -13.78 -6.26
CA LYS A 111 54.73 -14.42 -5.46
C LYS A 111 55.15 -15.74 -6.08
#